data_AF-A0A924N3V0-F1
#
_entry.id   AF-A0A924N3V0-F1
#
_cell.length_a   1.000
_cell.length_b   1.000
_cell.length_c   1.000
_cell.angle_alpha   90.00
_cell.angle_beta   90.00
_cell.angle_gamma   90.00
#
_symmetry.space_group_name_H-M   'P 1'
#
loop_
_entity.id
_entity.type
_entity.pdbx_description
1 polymer ?
#
loop_
_entity_poly.entity_id
_entity_poly.type
_entity_poly.pdbx_seq_one_letter_code
_entity_poly.pdbx_strand_id
1 'polypeptide(L)'
;PAYKQVGLRYAKRPDATVYLMNKIASGGSGVWGSRVMPSHATLTPEVRRAMAEYILSLGAVHTSLPAQGHVALDKHAAAPGGVYRLSASFADLPRHGIGSLSDSAVVLLRPSTVLARDAVDMRHIGLKTDKSADGTPRLLATVYEDSAFLALGRLDLTGIGRISFDLRSPRSLLAYSLELRSDGFSGPLLGHSDVTPTIADQWYSQSVPMSMTGEVALYLVVRSSAKGIGQFNPLVMIDGMRFERSAAARQPPPPT
;
A
#
# COMPACT_ATOMS: atom_id res chain seq x y z
N PRO A 1 -1.82 28.29 2.76
CA PRO A 1 -0.36 28.00 2.83
C PRO A 1 -0.11 26.55 2.43
N ALA A 2 1.12 26.21 2.04
CA ALA A 2 1.51 24.82 1.88
C ALA A 2 1.79 24.17 3.25
N TYR A 3 1.51 22.88 3.43
CA TYR A 3 1.75 22.21 4.72
C TYR A 3 3.22 22.26 5.17
N LYS A 4 4.17 22.23 4.23
CA LYS A 4 5.60 22.43 4.52
C LYS A 4 5.88 23.77 5.21
N GLN A 5 5.23 24.85 4.77
CA GLN A 5 5.37 26.17 5.41
C GLN A 5 4.81 26.17 6.84
N VAL A 6 3.70 25.45 7.06
CA VAL A 6 3.11 25.28 8.39
C VAL A 6 4.08 24.53 9.31
N GLY A 7 4.65 23.42 8.84
CA GLY A 7 5.68 22.68 9.55
C GLY A 7 6.87 23.55 9.92
N LEU A 8 7.43 24.27 8.95
CA LEU A 8 8.57 25.18 9.18
C LEU A 8 8.26 26.28 10.20
N ARG A 9 7.07 26.89 10.14
CA ARG A 9 6.67 27.97 11.06
C ARG A 9 6.57 27.50 12.50
N TYR A 10 6.07 26.29 12.73
CA TYR A 10 5.82 25.77 14.07
C TYR A 10 6.88 24.79 14.57
N ALA A 11 7.91 24.48 13.78
CA ALA A 11 8.95 23.50 14.13
C ALA A 11 9.66 23.77 15.47
N LYS A 12 9.81 25.04 15.87
CA LYS A 12 10.49 25.43 17.11
C LYS A 12 9.56 25.57 18.32
N ARG A 13 8.27 25.33 18.15
CA ARG A 13 7.26 25.53 19.19
C ARG A 13 7.14 24.26 20.06
N PRO A 14 7.33 24.32 21.39
CA PRO A 14 7.27 23.14 22.26
C PRO A 14 5.92 22.41 22.24
N ASP A 15 4.82 23.15 22.11
CA ASP A 15 3.44 22.66 22.07
C ASP A 15 2.88 22.57 20.64
N ALA A 16 3.74 22.52 19.61
CA ALA A 16 3.33 22.60 18.20
C ALA A 16 2.25 21.58 17.82
N THR A 17 2.40 20.33 18.26
CA THR A 17 1.43 19.26 17.97
C THR A 17 0.06 19.59 18.56
N VAL A 18 0.00 19.92 19.85
CA VAL A 18 -1.25 20.26 20.55
C VAL A 18 -1.90 21.51 19.94
N TYR A 19 -1.09 22.52 19.62
CA TYR A 19 -1.56 23.73 18.97
C TYR A 19 -2.22 23.42 17.62
N LEU A 20 -1.55 22.65 16.75
CA LEU A 20 -2.09 22.30 15.44
C LEU A 20 -3.31 21.38 15.54
N MET A 21 -3.36 20.44 16.48
CA MET A 21 -4.55 19.62 16.75
C MET A 21 -5.78 20.48 17.05
N ASN A 22 -5.62 21.50 17.90
CA ASN A 22 -6.70 22.41 18.27
C ASN A 22 -7.10 23.30 17.08
N LYS A 23 -6.12 23.77 16.29
CA LYS A 23 -6.40 24.51 15.05
C LYS A 23 -7.15 23.67 14.02
N ILE A 24 -6.84 22.38 13.85
CA ILE A 24 -7.56 21.48 12.95
C ILE A 24 -9.01 21.29 13.44
N ALA A 25 -9.21 21.14 14.75
CA ALA A 25 -10.53 20.95 15.35
C ALA A 25 -11.44 22.16 15.13
N SER A 26 -10.96 23.35 15.51
CA SER A 26 -11.74 24.58 15.56
C SER A 26 -11.71 25.37 14.25
N GLY A 27 -10.83 25.00 13.31
CA GLY A 27 -10.55 25.80 12.13
C GLY A 27 -9.74 27.06 12.44
N GLY A 28 -9.68 27.96 11.47
CA GLY A 28 -9.02 29.24 11.68
C GLY A 28 -9.03 30.16 10.46
N SER A 29 -8.93 31.45 10.73
CA SER A 29 -8.76 32.50 9.73
C SER A 29 -7.56 33.39 10.10
N GLY A 30 -7.05 34.17 9.14
CA GLY A 30 -6.12 35.29 9.38
C GLY A 30 -4.64 34.93 9.58
N VAL A 31 -4.29 33.74 10.05
CA VAL A 31 -2.88 33.37 10.33
C VAL A 31 -2.02 33.23 9.07
N TRP A 32 -2.64 32.89 7.94
CA TRP A 32 -1.99 32.61 6.65
C TRP A 32 -2.65 33.36 5.48
N GLY A 33 -3.31 34.48 5.77
CA GLY A 33 -4.12 35.25 4.83
C GLY A 33 -5.62 35.14 5.10
N SER A 34 -6.42 35.66 4.16
CA SER A 34 -7.89 35.74 4.27
C SER A 34 -8.61 34.40 4.07
N ARG A 35 -7.92 33.37 3.56
CA ARG A 35 -8.51 32.03 3.41
C ARG A 35 -8.81 31.40 4.77
N VAL A 36 -10.06 31.06 4.98
CA VAL A 36 -10.56 30.39 6.18
C VAL A 36 -10.36 28.88 6.02
N MET A 37 -9.84 28.24 7.06
CA MET A 37 -9.84 26.79 7.22
C MET A 37 -11.08 26.40 8.03
N PRO A 38 -12.02 25.60 7.47
CA PRO A 38 -13.18 25.10 8.20
C PRO A 38 -12.80 24.28 9.43
N SER A 39 -13.75 24.14 10.36
CA SER A 39 -13.58 23.24 11.50
C SER A 39 -13.68 21.78 11.07
N HIS A 40 -12.81 20.93 11.61
CA HIS A 40 -12.85 19.48 11.44
C HIS A 40 -13.19 18.79 12.77
N ALA A 41 -14.30 19.21 13.38
CA ALA A 41 -14.73 18.75 14.71
C ALA A 41 -15.14 17.26 14.75
N THR A 42 -15.50 16.67 13.60
CA THR A 42 -15.86 15.26 13.48
C THR A 42 -14.67 14.31 13.53
N LEU A 43 -13.43 14.82 13.42
CA LEU A 43 -12.22 14.01 13.50
C LEU A 43 -11.87 13.68 14.95
N THR A 44 -11.54 12.41 15.21
CA THR A 44 -11.09 11.99 16.53
C THR A 44 -9.77 12.69 16.91
N PRO A 45 -9.47 12.81 18.22
CA PRO A 45 -8.21 13.40 18.68
C PRO A 45 -6.97 12.70 18.10
N GLU A 46 -7.03 11.38 17.89
CA GLU A 46 -5.94 10.56 17.37
C GLU A 46 -5.67 10.90 15.90
N VAL A 47 -6.72 11.01 15.09
CA VAL A 47 -6.61 11.44 13.69
C VAL A 47 -6.04 12.85 13.59
N ARG A 48 -6.53 13.78 14.42
CA ARG A 48 -6.00 15.16 14.46
C ARG A 48 -4.53 15.21 14.88
N ARG A 49 -4.11 14.37 15.83
CA ARG A 49 -2.71 14.23 16.24
C ARG A 49 -1.85 13.75 15.07
N ALA A 50 -2.26 12.66 14.41
CA ALA A 50 -1.53 12.12 13.26
C ALA A 50 -1.37 13.15 12.13
N MET A 51 -2.43 13.93 11.84
CA MET A 51 -2.37 15.03 10.87
C MET A 51 -1.39 16.13 11.29
N ALA A 52 -1.41 16.54 12.57
CA ALA A 52 -0.52 17.57 13.08
C ALA A 52 0.95 17.13 13.03
N GLU A 53 1.25 15.90 13.45
CA GLU A 53 2.58 15.30 13.41
C GLU A 53 3.10 15.19 11.98
N TYR A 54 2.24 14.76 11.03
CA TYR A 54 2.59 14.74 9.62
C TYR A 54 2.96 16.13 9.10
N ILE A 55 2.15 17.16 9.37
CA ILE A 55 2.43 18.54 8.94
C ILE A 55 3.76 19.05 9.50
N LEU A 56 4.05 18.78 10.78
CA LEU A 56 5.31 19.17 11.42
C LEU A 56 6.50 18.44 10.79
N SER A 57 6.34 17.15 10.47
CA SER A 57 7.39 16.35 9.83
C SER A 57 7.83 16.93 8.48
N LEU A 58 6.94 17.57 7.73
CA LEU A 58 7.27 18.19 6.44
C LEU A 58 8.22 19.39 6.56
N GLY A 59 8.30 20.01 7.74
CA GLY A 59 9.23 21.09 8.06
C GLY A 59 10.55 20.60 8.66
N ALA A 60 10.68 19.31 8.97
CA ALA A 60 11.90 18.77 9.55
C ALA A 60 13.02 18.71 8.50
N VAL A 61 14.23 19.13 8.90
CA VAL A 61 15.44 18.89 8.12
C VAL A 61 15.92 17.50 8.47
N HIS A 62 15.85 16.58 7.52
CA HIS A 62 16.41 15.24 7.67
C HIS A 62 17.88 15.26 7.25
N THR A 63 18.75 14.64 8.05
CA THR A 63 20.13 14.38 7.66
C THR A 63 20.14 13.53 6.39
N SER A 64 20.87 13.96 5.37
CA SER A 64 21.02 13.18 4.15
C SER A 64 21.77 11.89 4.45
N LEU A 65 21.31 10.79 3.84
CA LEU A 65 22.02 9.52 3.86
C LEU A 65 23.27 9.62 2.96
N PRO A 66 24.31 8.80 3.21
CA PRO A 66 25.41 8.65 2.27
C PRO A 66 24.91 8.22 0.88
N ALA A 67 25.66 8.55 -0.18
CA ALA A 67 25.28 8.24 -1.56
C ALA A 67 25.16 6.72 -1.83
N GLN A 68 25.82 5.89 -1.01
CA GLN A 68 25.76 4.43 -1.07
C GLN A 68 25.69 3.87 0.36
N GLY A 69 24.97 2.75 0.52
CA GLY A 69 24.86 2.06 1.81
C GLY A 69 23.54 1.31 1.96
N HIS A 70 23.24 0.92 3.19
CA HIS A 70 22.02 0.21 3.55
C HIS A 70 21.28 0.96 4.65
N VAL A 71 19.95 0.94 4.59
CA VAL A 71 19.08 1.54 5.60
C VAL A 71 18.00 0.53 5.98
N ALA A 72 17.88 0.27 7.28
CA ALA A 72 16.78 -0.52 7.81
C ALA A 72 15.48 0.28 7.71
N LEU A 73 14.44 -0.34 7.15
CA LEU A 73 13.11 0.24 7.02
C LEU A 73 12.20 -0.43 8.04
N ASP A 74 12.30 -0.06 9.31
CA ASP A 74 11.65 -0.74 10.46
C ASP A 74 10.53 0.10 11.11
N LYS A 75 10.50 1.41 10.89
CA LYS A 75 9.51 2.33 11.46
C LYS A 75 8.03 1.93 11.25
N HIS A 76 7.71 1.19 10.20
CA HIS A 76 6.36 0.69 9.94
C HIS A 76 5.93 -0.45 10.90
N ALA A 77 6.85 -1.03 11.67
CA ALA A 77 6.52 -2.08 12.64
C ALA A 77 5.67 -1.55 13.81
N ALA A 78 5.91 -0.32 14.25
CA ALA A 78 5.16 0.31 15.34
C ALA A 78 3.77 0.83 14.91
N ALA A 79 3.60 1.10 13.62
CA ALA A 79 2.36 1.57 13.02
C ALA A 79 2.24 0.98 11.60
N PRO A 80 1.60 -0.20 11.46
CA PRO A 80 1.47 -0.88 10.17
C PRO A 80 0.85 0.01 9.10
N GLY A 81 1.50 0.07 7.94
CA GLY A 81 1.07 0.88 6.80
C GLY A 81 2.05 2.00 6.45
N GLY A 82 1.61 2.88 5.53
CA GLY A 82 2.44 3.94 4.99
C GLY A 82 3.41 3.48 3.90
N VAL A 83 4.20 4.41 3.38
CA VAL A 83 5.22 4.17 2.36
C VAL A 83 6.52 4.83 2.80
N TYR A 84 7.66 4.24 2.48
CA TYR A 84 8.93 4.95 2.60
C TYR A 84 9.16 5.77 1.35
N ARG A 85 9.51 7.05 1.53
CA ARG A 85 9.87 7.94 0.44
C ARG A 85 11.36 8.16 0.46
N LEU A 86 12.08 7.57 -0.49
CA LEU A 86 13.49 7.85 -0.71
C LEU A 86 13.60 9.00 -1.73
N SER A 87 14.27 10.08 -1.36
CA SER A 87 14.50 11.20 -2.27
C SER A 87 15.98 11.52 -2.38
N ALA A 88 16.44 11.72 -3.60
CA ALA A 88 17.75 12.25 -3.92
C ALA A 88 17.59 13.63 -4.55
N SER A 89 18.41 14.60 -4.17
CA SER A 89 18.45 15.92 -4.76
C SER A 89 19.89 16.32 -5.04
N PHE A 90 20.16 16.81 -6.23
CA PHE A 90 21.46 17.34 -6.64
C PHE A 90 21.33 18.83 -6.94
N ALA A 91 22.35 19.60 -6.61
CA ALA A 91 22.47 21.00 -6.97
C ALA A 91 23.92 21.25 -7.39
N ASP A 92 24.13 21.83 -8.57
CA ASP A 92 25.47 22.21 -9.01
C ASP A 92 25.96 23.47 -8.28
N LEU A 93 27.27 23.75 -8.40
CA LEU A 93 27.81 24.98 -7.84
C LEU A 93 27.41 26.18 -8.71
N PRO A 94 26.92 27.28 -8.13
CA PRO A 94 26.65 28.50 -8.89
C PRO A 94 27.95 29.04 -9.51
N ARG A 95 27.88 29.53 -10.76
CA ARG A 95 29.03 30.12 -11.48
C ARG A 95 28.63 31.41 -12.18
N HIS A 96 29.53 32.40 -12.18
CA HIS A 96 29.42 33.65 -12.96
C HIS A 96 28.07 34.39 -12.83
N GLY A 97 27.48 34.42 -11.63
CA GLY A 97 26.18 35.07 -11.40
C GLY A 97 24.96 34.28 -11.87
N ILE A 98 25.16 33.08 -12.42
CA ILE A 98 24.11 32.12 -12.75
C ILE A 98 23.81 31.29 -11.49
N GLY A 99 22.52 31.24 -11.11
CA GLY A 99 22.05 30.45 -9.98
C GLY A 99 22.26 28.95 -10.19
N SER A 100 22.32 28.20 -9.09
CA SER A 100 22.48 26.75 -9.10
C SER A 100 21.30 26.06 -9.81
N LEU A 101 21.61 25.09 -10.67
CA LEU A 101 20.63 24.16 -11.21
C LEU A 101 20.50 22.98 -10.27
N SER A 102 19.25 22.63 -9.96
CA SER A 102 18.94 21.51 -9.09
C SER A 102 17.93 20.58 -9.73
N ASP A 103 18.08 19.29 -9.43
CA ASP A 103 17.14 18.25 -9.82
C ASP A 103 16.90 17.30 -8.65
N SER A 104 15.77 16.60 -8.65
CA SER A 104 15.44 15.64 -7.62
C SER A 104 14.71 14.42 -8.16
N ALA A 105 15.08 13.25 -7.65
CA ALA A 105 14.42 11.98 -7.92
C ALA A 105 13.77 11.45 -6.64
N VAL A 106 12.64 10.75 -6.79
CA VAL A 106 11.89 10.16 -5.68
C VAL A 106 11.50 8.73 -6.02
N VAL A 107 11.77 7.81 -5.10
CA VAL A 107 11.30 6.43 -5.13
C VAL A 107 10.41 6.18 -3.93
N LEU A 108 9.23 5.60 -4.17
CA LEU A 108 8.31 5.17 -3.13
C LEU A 108 8.46 3.66 -2.90
N LEU A 109 8.86 3.27 -1.70
CA LEU A 109 8.93 1.88 -1.28
C LEU A 109 7.63 1.54 -0.56
N ARG A 110 6.81 0.74 -1.23
CA ARG A 110 5.50 0.30 -0.74
C ARG A 110 5.65 -0.93 0.14
N PRO A 111 4.70 -1.18 1.06
CA PRO A 111 4.64 -2.44 1.79
C PRO A 111 4.63 -3.64 0.83
N SER A 112 5.31 -4.72 1.20
CA SER A 112 5.28 -5.97 0.43
C SER A 112 3.94 -6.70 0.53
N THR A 113 3.01 -6.21 1.34
CA THR A 113 1.68 -6.78 1.52
C THR A 113 0.64 -5.75 1.08
N VAL A 114 -0.28 -6.19 0.23
CA VAL A 114 -1.41 -5.40 -0.24
C VAL A 114 -2.68 -6.10 0.21
N LEU A 115 -3.62 -5.37 0.81
CA LEU A 115 -4.88 -5.96 1.25
C LEU A 115 -5.82 -6.07 0.07
N ALA A 116 -6.65 -7.12 0.04
CA ALA A 116 -7.58 -7.32 -1.06
C ALA A 116 -8.61 -6.17 -1.17
N ARG A 117 -8.95 -5.54 -0.02
CA ARG A 117 -9.85 -4.37 0.03
C ARG A 117 -9.27 -3.12 -0.65
N ASP A 118 -7.95 -3.05 -0.81
CA ASP A 118 -7.24 -1.89 -1.35
C ASP A 118 -7.08 -1.99 -2.89
N ALA A 119 -7.68 -3.01 -3.51
CA ALA A 119 -7.76 -3.12 -4.96
C ALA A 119 -8.43 -1.87 -5.56
N VAL A 120 -7.86 -1.36 -6.66
CA VAL A 120 -8.32 -0.15 -7.33
C VAL A 120 -9.59 -0.36 -8.15
N ASP A 121 -9.87 -1.60 -8.52
CA ASP A 121 -11.10 -2.03 -9.19
C ASP A 121 -11.36 -3.52 -8.88
N MET A 122 -12.62 -3.94 -8.92
CA MET A 122 -13.00 -5.33 -8.66
C MET A 122 -14.32 -5.68 -9.33
N ARG A 123 -14.45 -6.94 -9.77
CA ARG A 123 -15.69 -7.45 -10.39
C ARG A 123 -16.08 -8.80 -9.79
N HIS A 124 -17.38 -8.94 -9.50
CA HIS A 124 -17.98 -10.12 -8.86
C HIS A 124 -17.39 -10.45 -7.47
N ILE A 125 -16.96 -9.40 -6.78
CA ILE A 125 -16.40 -9.46 -5.44
C ILE A 125 -17.19 -8.50 -4.56
N GLY A 126 -17.58 -8.95 -3.37
CA GLY A 126 -18.12 -8.08 -2.34
C GLY A 126 -17.17 -8.00 -1.15
N LEU A 127 -17.16 -6.82 -0.52
CA LEU A 127 -16.40 -6.57 0.69
C LEU A 127 -17.29 -6.76 1.92
N LYS A 128 -16.86 -7.60 2.86
CA LYS A 128 -17.56 -7.82 4.12
C LYS A 128 -16.58 -7.81 5.28
N THR A 129 -16.98 -7.20 6.39
CA THR A 129 -16.21 -7.22 7.63
C THR A 129 -16.29 -8.62 8.26
N ASP A 130 -15.14 -9.21 8.52
CA ASP A 130 -14.97 -10.49 9.20
C ASP A 130 -13.57 -10.52 9.86
N LYS A 131 -13.20 -11.63 10.49
CA LYS A 131 -11.89 -11.86 11.09
C LYS A 131 -10.86 -12.26 10.01
N SER A 132 -9.87 -11.41 9.77
CA SER A 132 -8.74 -11.62 8.84
C SER A 132 -7.79 -12.72 9.27
N ALA A 133 -6.78 -13.00 8.44
CA ALA A 133 -5.75 -14.00 8.69
C ALA A 133 -4.93 -13.71 9.96
N ASP A 134 -4.71 -12.42 10.28
CA ASP A 134 -4.06 -11.96 11.51
C ASP A 134 -5.00 -11.88 12.72
N GLY A 135 -6.28 -12.25 12.55
CA GLY A 135 -7.27 -12.25 13.61
C GLY A 135 -7.94 -10.91 13.90
N THR A 136 -7.63 -9.84 13.15
CA THR A 136 -8.25 -8.52 13.33
C THR A 136 -9.56 -8.37 12.55
N PRO A 137 -10.52 -7.54 12.99
CA PRO A 137 -11.72 -7.25 12.21
C PRO A 137 -11.40 -6.40 10.97
N ARG A 138 -11.74 -6.89 9.79
CA ARG A 138 -11.21 -6.39 8.52
C ARG A 138 -12.20 -6.60 7.37
N LEU A 139 -12.24 -5.69 6.40
CA LEU A 139 -12.95 -5.91 5.13
C LEU A 139 -12.19 -6.95 4.31
N LEU A 140 -12.84 -8.08 4.03
CA LEU A 140 -12.33 -9.18 3.23
C LEU A 140 -13.03 -9.20 1.86
N ALA A 141 -12.28 -9.54 0.81
CA ALA A 141 -12.83 -9.71 -0.53
C ALA A 141 -13.44 -11.11 -0.66
N THR A 142 -14.72 -11.19 -0.98
CA THR A 142 -15.44 -12.46 -1.14
C THR A 142 -15.87 -12.63 -2.59
N VAL A 143 -15.48 -13.74 -3.22
CA VAL A 143 -15.78 -14.05 -4.63
C VAL A 143 -17.13 -14.74 -4.74
N TYR A 144 -18.04 -14.20 -5.56
CA TYR A 144 -19.42 -14.67 -5.67
C TYR A 144 -19.79 -15.27 -7.03
N GLU A 145 -18.87 -15.31 -7.98
CA GLU A 145 -19.08 -15.87 -9.32
C GLU A 145 -17.93 -16.80 -9.71
N ASP A 146 -18.13 -17.54 -10.78
CA ASP A 146 -17.14 -18.45 -11.38
C ASP A 146 -15.95 -17.73 -12.03
N SER A 147 -16.05 -16.41 -12.22
CA SER A 147 -15.05 -15.59 -12.87
C SER A 147 -15.05 -14.18 -12.26
N ALA A 148 -14.07 -13.88 -11.41
CA ALA A 148 -13.95 -12.62 -10.69
C ALA A 148 -12.53 -12.03 -10.79
N PHE A 149 -12.37 -10.74 -10.46
CA PHE A 149 -11.03 -10.14 -10.38
C PHE A 149 -10.89 -9.04 -9.34
N LEU A 150 -9.65 -8.86 -8.88
CA LEU A 150 -9.13 -7.68 -8.16
C LEU A 150 -8.05 -7.03 -9.02
N ALA A 151 -8.21 -5.76 -9.37
CA ALA A 151 -7.18 -4.96 -10.01
C ALA A 151 -6.35 -4.24 -8.93
N LEU A 152 -5.03 -4.37 -8.99
CA LEU A 152 -4.11 -3.84 -7.97
C LEU A 152 -3.45 -2.52 -8.38
N GLY A 153 -3.80 -2.03 -9.57
CA GLY A 153 -3.19 -0.86 -10.17
C GLY A 153 -1.81 -1.18 -10.76
N ARG A 154 -1.05 -0.11 -11.07
CA ARG A 154 0.30 -0.23 -11.63
C ARG A 154 1.31 -0.50 -10.52
N LEU A 155 2.04 -1.61 -10.66
CA LEU A 155 3.03 -2.07 -9.71
C LEU A 155 4.31 -2.44 -10.45
N ASP A 156 5.46 -2.07 -9.88
CA ASP A 156 6.77 -2.57 -10.29
C ASP A 156 6.99 -3.95 -9.66
N LEU A 157 7.12 -4.97 -10.50
CA LEU A 157 7.34 -6.36 -10.08
C LEU A 157 8.81 -6.80 -10.23
N THR A 158 9.72 -5.85 -10.47
CA THR A 158 11.16 -6.12 -10.54
C THR A 158 11.65 -6.84 -9.28
N GLY A 159 12.23 -8.02 -9.47
CA GLY A 159 12.74 -8.86 -8.39
C GLY A 159 11.69 -9.66 -7.61
N ILE A 160 10.40 -9.59 -7.97
CA ILE A 160 9.33 -10.42 -7.40
C ILE A 160 9.26 -11.75 -8.16
N GLY A 161 9.25 -12.86 -7.42
CA GLY A 161 9.17 -14.21 -8.01
C GLY A 161 7.87 -14.95 -7.73
N ARG A 162 7.10 -14.51 -6.74
CA ARG A 162 5.79 -15.09 -6.40
C ARG A 162 4.93 -14.10 -5.62
N ILE A 163 3.64 -14.34 -5.63
CA ILE A 163 2.67 -13.68 -4.76
C ILE A 163 1.95 -14.74 -3.93
N SER A 164 1.94 -14.57 -2.61
CA SER A 164 1.26 -15.46 -1.67
C SER A 164 -0.04 -14.82 -1.20
N PHE A 165 -1.14 -15.56 -1.25
CA PHE A 165 -2.47 -15.10 -0.90
C PHE A 165 -2.93 -15.73 0.40
N ASP A 166 -3.54 -14.93 1.27
CA ASP A 166 -4.22 -15.43 2.47
C ASP A 166 -5.69 -15.66 2.15
N LEU A 167 -6.10 -16.93 2.17
CA LEU A 167 -7.37 -17.41 1.64
C LEU A 167 -8.15 -18.16 2.71
N ARG A 168 -9.47 -18.04 2.67
CA ARG A 168 -10.41 -18.82 3.48
C ARG A 168 -11.52 -19.36 2.60
N SER A 169 -11.65 -20.67 2.54
CA SER A 169 -12.70 -21.33 1.76
C SER A 169 -13.89 -21.69 2.65
N PRO A 170 -15.13 -21.52 2.16
CA PRO A 170 -16.30 -21.99 2.87
C PRO A 170 -16.40 -23.53 2.80
N ARG A 171 -17.39 -24.09 3.50
CA ARG A 171 -17.62 -25.54 3.59
C ARG A 171 -17.85 -26.27 2.27
N SER A 172 -18.18 -25.57 1.20
CA SER A 172 -18.36 -26.17 -0.13
C SER A 172 -17.04 -26.61 -0.78
N LEU A 173 -15.90 -26.06 -0.33
CA LEU A 173 -14.54 -26.45 -0.76
C LEU A 173 -14.38 -26.58 -2.28
N LEU A 174 -15.04 -25.68 -3.02
CA LEU A 174 -15.00 -25.68 -4.48
C LEU A 174 -13.58 -25.39 -4.98
N ALA A 175 -13.15 -26.11 -6.00
CA ALA A 175 -11.87 -25.88 -6.65
C ALA A 175 -11.91 -24.62 -7.53
N TYR A 176 -10.79 -23.92 -7.62
CA TYR A 176 -10.64 -22.70 -8.43
C TYR A 176 -9.17 -22.48 -8.82
N SER A 177 -8.92 -21.61 -9.79
CA SER A 177 -7.59 -21.13 -10.14
C SER A 177 -7.39 -19.69 -9.70
N LEU A 178 -6.17 -19.37 -9.32
CA LEU A 178 -5.66 -18.00 -9.15
C LEU A 178 -4.76 -17.69 -10.33
N GLU A 179 -5.07 -16.64 -11.06
CA GLU A 179 -4.32 -16.18 -12.22
C GLU A 179 -3.80 -14.76 -11.97
N LEU A 180 -2.50 -14.57 -12.15
CA LEU A 180 -1.87 -13.26 -12.20
C LEU A 180 -1.82 -12.81 -13.65
N ARG A 181 -2.46 -11.69 -13.97
CA ARG A 181 -2.50 -11.15 -15.33
C ARG A 181 -2.03 -9.70 -15.39
N SER A 182 -1.33 -9.32 -16.46
CA SER A 182 -0.99 -7.93 -16.72
C SER A 182 -2.05 -7.24 -17.58
N ASP A 183 -2.25 -5.95 -17.35
CA ASP A 183 -2.96 -5.02 -18.24
C ASP A 183 -4.41 -5.37 -18.59
N GLY A 184 -5.05 -6.21 -17.76
CA GLY A 184 -6.49 -6.44 -17.80
C GLY A 184 -6.92 -7.83 -17.34
N PHE A 185 -8.23 -8.00 -17.19
CA PHE A 185 -8.88 -9.26 -16.83
C PHE A 185 -8.54 -10.44 -17.75
N SER A 186 -8.35 -10.16 -19.04
CA SER A 186 -7.98 -11.16 -20.07
C SER A 186 -6.57 -10.92 -20.62
N GLY A 187 -5.74 -10.11 -19.95
CA GLY A 187 -4.40 -9.79 -20.43
C GLY A 187 -3.41 -10.95 -20.24
N PRO A 188 -2.13 -10.75 -20.61
CA PRO A 188 -1.10 -11.79 -20.55
C PRO A 188 -0.99 -12.46 -19.18
N LEU A 189 -0.87 -13.79 -19.17
CA LEU A 189 -0.71 -14.57 -17.95
C LEU A 189 0.74 -14.46 -17.45
N LEU A 190 0.90 -13.99 -16.23
CA LEU A 190 2.20 -13.86 -15.55
C LEU A 190 2.52 -15.05 -14.66
N GLY A 191 1.48 -15.74 -14.18
CA GLY A 191 1.57 -16.88 -13.29
C GLY A 191 0.18 -17.42 -12.95
N HIS A 192 0.08 -18.69 -12.59
CA HIS A 192 -1.16 -19.28 -12.11
C HIS A 192 -0.92 -20.36 -11.05
N SER A 193 -1.95 -20.67 -10.28
CA SER A 193 -2.01 -21.85 -9.44
C SER A 193 -3.44 -22.36 -9.37
N ASP A 194 -3.61 -23.67 -9.46
CA ASP A 194 -4.87 -24.33 -9.14
C ASP A 194 -4.95 -24.55 -7.63
N VAL A 195 -6.16 -24.41 -7.08
CA VAL A 195 -6.45 -24.53 -5.65
C VAL A 195 -7.58 -25.52 -5.46
N THR A 196 -7.30 -26.55 -4.68
CA THR A 196 -8.32 -27.51 -4.21
C THR A 196 -8.34 -27.45 -2.68
N PRO A 197 -9.21 -26.62 -2.08
CA PRO A 197 -9.24 -26.41 -0.65
C PRO A 197 -9.54 -27.72 0.10
N THR A 198 -8.76 -28.03 1.13
CA THR A 198 -8.96 -29.22 1.98
C THR A 198 -9.48 -28.89 3.37
N ILE A 199 -9.43 -27.61 3.75
CA ILE A 199 -9.87 -27.09 5.05
C ILE A 199 -10.92 -26.00 4.85
N ALA A 200 -12.03 -26.12 5.57
CA ALA A 200 -13.13 -25.17 5.55
C ALA A 200 -13.02 -24.19 6.72
N ASP A 201 -13.46 -22.95 6.50
CA ASP A 201 -13.59 -21.90 7.52
C ASP A 201 -12.26 -21.58 8.25
N GLN A 202 -11.12 -21.95 7.67
CA GLN A 202 -9.77 -21.70 8.20
C GLN A 202 -8.92 -20.98 7.16
N TRP A 203 -8.03 -20.11 7.66
CA TRP A 203 -7.07 -19.40 6.82
C TRP A 203 -5.94 -20.35 6.38
N TYR A 204 -5.61 -20.29 5.09
CA TYR A 204 -4.45 -20.96 4.51
C TYR A 204 -3.77 -20.04 3.51
N SER A 205 -2.52 -20.33 3.20
CA SER A 205 -1.74 -19.57 2.22
C SER A 205 -1.59 -20.34 0.92
N GLN A 206 -1.84 -19.68 -0.20
CA GLN A 206 -1.56 -20.20 -1.54
C GLN A 206 -0.57 -19.28 -2.24
N SER A 207 0.54 -19.83 -2.75
CA SER A 207 1.48 -19.08 -3.56
C SER A 207 1.25 -19.29 -5.05
N VAL A 208 1.33 -18.21 -5.81
CA VAL A 208 1.35 -18.21 -7.28
C VAL A 208 2.75 -17.78 -7.73
N PRO A 209 3.58 -18.68 -8.29
CA PRO A 209 4.84 -18.29 -8.90
C PRO A 209 4.56 -17.46 -10.15
N MET A 210 5.44 -16.49 -10.43
CA MET A 210 5.30 -15.64 -11.61
C MET A 210 6.65 -15.32 -12.24
N SER A 211 6.62 -14.98 -13.53
CA SER A 211 7.82 -14.58 -14.29
C SER A 211 7.57 -13.28 -15.02
N MET A 212 8.02 -12.17 -14.42
CA MET A 212 7.94 -10.84 -15.01
C MET A 212 8.91 -9.89 -14.31
N THR A 213 9.31 -8.81 -14.99
CA THR A 213 10.07 -7.70 -14.39
C THR A 213 9.56 -6.38 -14.95
N GLY A 214 9.69 -5.30 -14.17
CA GLY A 214 9.20 -3.97 -14.54
C GLY A 214 7.76 -3.69 -14.12
N GLU A 215 7.23 -2.56 -14.59
CA GLU A 215 5.91 -2.05 -14.20
C GLU A 215 4.78 -2.60 -15.08
N VAL A 216 3.71 -3.08 -14.45
CA VAL A 216 2.45 -3.48 -15.12
C VAL A 216 1.23 -3.11 -14.30
N ALA A 217 0.06 -3.00 -14.95
CA ALA A 217 -1.20 -3.05 -14.23
C ALA A 217 -1.49 -4.50 -13.83
N LEU A 218 -1.44 -4.84 -12.54
CA LEU A 218 -1.56 -6.22 -12.07
C LEU A 218 -3.01 -6.56 -11.72
N TYR A 219 -3.48 -7.71 -12.19
CA TYR A 219 -4.79 -8.28 -11.87
C TYR A 219 -4.61 -9.65 -11.20
N LEU A 220 -5.32 -9.86 -10.09
CA LEU A 220 -5.65 -11.20 -9.62
C LEU A 220 -6.99 -11.58 -10.23
N VAL A 221 -7.00 -12.66 -11.01
CA VAL A 221 -8.21 -13.25 -11.59
C VAL A 221 -8.46 -14.58 -10.91
N VAL A 222 -9.69 -14.79 -10.45
CA VAL A 222 -10.14 -16.04 -9.82
C VAL A 222 -11.12 -16.71 -10.76
N ARG A 223 -10.87 -17.96 -11.14
CA ARG A 223 -11.78 -18.74 -12.01
C ARG A 223 -12.15 -20.07 -11.39
N SER A 224 -13.36 -20.54 -11.65
CA SER A 224 -13.79 -21.88 -11.26
C SER A 224 -14.70 -22.47 -12.34
N SER A 225 -14.72 -23.80 -12.47
CA SER A 225 -15.72 -24.53 -13.25
C SER A 225 -16.84 -25.10 -12.37
N ALA A 226 -16.81 -24.82 -11.06
CA ALA A 226 -17.80 -25.30 -10.11
C ALA A 226 -19.15 -24.59 -10.31
N LYS A 227 -20.24 -25.33 -10.05
CA LYS A 227 -21.60 -24.80 -10.12
C LYS A 227 -22.09 -24.37 -8.74
N GLY A 228 -23.09 -23.48 -8.72
CA GLY A 228 -23.76 -23.05 -7.50
C GLY A 228 -22.98 -22.04 -6.67
N ILE A 229 -22.02 -21.34 -7.28
CA ILE A 229 -21.35 -20.20 -6.68
C ILE A 229 -22.37 -19.04 -6.61
N GLY A 230 -22.39 -18.31 -5.50
CA GLY A 230 -23.28 -17.18 -5.32
C GLY A 230 -23.23 -16.59 -3.93
N GLN A 231 -24.13 -15.65 -3.63
CA GLN A 231 -24.15 -14.90 -2.36
C GLN A 231 -24.17 -15.80 -1.10
N PHE A 232 -24.86 -16.94 -1.16
CA PHE A 232 -24.96 -17.89 -0.04
C PHE A 232 -23.95 -19.04 -0.10
N ASN A 233 -23.20 -19.14 -1.19
CA ASN A 233 -22.16 -20.14 -1.39
C ASN A 233 -21.00 -19.49 -2.17
N PRO A 234 -20.25 -18.56 -1.54
CA PRO A 234 -19.14 -17.89 -2.20
C PRO A 234 -18.03 -18.89 -2.53
N LEU A 235 -17.16 -18.53 -3.48
CA LEU A 235 -16.06 -19.39 -3.89
C LEU A 235 -14.91 -19.38 -2.88
N VAL A 236 -14.45 -18.18 -2.52
CA VAL A 236 -13.31 -17.97 -1.63
C VAL A 236 -13.36 -16.56 -1.03
N MET A 237 -12.81 -16.41 0.17
CA MET A 237 -12.51 -15.13 0.80
C MET A 237 -11.01 -14.86 0.76
N ILE A 238 -10.63 -13.63 0.43
CA ILE A 238 -9.25 -13.18 0.26
C ILE A 238 -9.02 -12.02 1.22
N ASP A 239 -8.02 -12.16 2.08
CA ASP A 239 -7.65 -11.10 3.02
C ASP A 239 -6.65 -10.11 2.41
N GLY A 240 -5.62 -10.66 1.79
CA GLY A 240 -4.57 -9.90 1.15
C GLY A 240 -3.56 -10.81 0.46
N MET A 241 -2.53 -10.16 -0.05
CA MET A 241 -1.46 -10.81 -0.79
C MET A 241 -0.11 -10.21 -0.46
N ARG A 242 0.89 -11.07 -0.38
CA ARG A 242 2.29 -10.73 -0.09
C ARG A 242 3.16 -11.01 -1.32
N PHE A 243 3.87 -9.98 -1.75
CA PHE A 243 4.85 -10.01 -2.83
C PHE A 243 6.18 -10.49 -2.28
N GLU A 244 6.70 -11.60 -2.81
CA GLU A 244 7.92 -12.22 -2.30
C GLU A 244 9.02 -12.19 -3.37
N ARG A 245 10.22 -11.77 -2.94
CA ARG A 245 11.38 -11.71 -3.81
C ARG A 245 11.77 -13.08 -4.36
N SER A 246 12.18 -13.10 -5.62
CA SER A 246 12.82 -14.24 -6.25
C SER A 246 14.12 -14.61 -5.51
N ALA A 247 14.55 -15.87 -5.60
CA ALA A 247 15.77 -16.32 -4.94
C ALA A 247 17.01 -15.52 -5.39
N ALA A 248 17.07 -15.13 -6.65
CA ALA A 248 18.14 -14.29 -7.21
C ALA A 248 18.17 -12.87 -6.59
N ALA A 249 17.00 -12.29 -6.26
CA ALA A 249 16.89 -10.95 -5.67
C ALA A 249 17.11 -10.91 -4.14
N ARG A 250 17.36 -12.06 -3.50
CA ARG A 250 17.68 -12.17 -2.07
C ARG A 250 19.19 -12.09 -1.79
N GLN A 251 20.05 -12.25 -2.80
CA GLN A 251 21.48 -12.09 -2.63
C GLN A 251 21.81 -10.58 -2.56
N PRO A 252 22.54 -10.12 -1.52
CA PRO A 252 23.08 -8.77 -1.55
C PRO A 252 24.00 -8.64 -2.77
N PRO A 253 24.06 -7.46 -3.43
CA PRO A 253 25.05 -7.25 -4.47
C PRO A 253 26.45 -7.53 -3.90
N PRO A 254 27.37 -8.12 -4.69
CA PRO A 254 28.72 -8.34 -4.23
C PRO A 254 29.34 -7.02 -3.76
N PRO A 255 30.18 -7.03 -2.72
CA PRO A 255 30.90 -5.83 -2.31
C PRO A 255 31.70 -5.31 -3.52
N THR A 256 31.54 -4.01 -3.79
CA THR A 256 32.36 -3.26 -4.77
C THR A 256 33.50 -2.58 -4.04
#